data_AF-A0ABC8L3A7-F1
#
_entry.id   AF-A0ABC8L3A7-F1
#
_cell.length_a   1.000
_cell.length_b   1.000
_cell.length_c   1.000
_cell.angle_alpha   90.00
_cell.angle_beta   90.00
_cell.angle_gamma   90.00
#
_symmetry.space_group_name_H-M   'P 1'
#
loop_
_entity.id
_entity.type
_entity.pdbx_description
1 polymer ?
#
loop_
_entity_poly.entity_id
_entity_poly.type
_entity_poly.pdbx_seq_one_letter_code
_entity_poly.pdbx_strand_id
1 'polypeptide(L)'
;MKSRPAKRYRITEGVNLPFRVLPTIKELGRTRMEVNVKVKGVFGAKMFALGVVVKIPVPKQTAKTNLPSDNWIRKFPGQTESTLSAEIELISTMGEKKSWTRPPIQMEFQVPMFTASGLRVRFLKVWEKSGYNTVEWVRYITKAGSYEIRC
;
A
#
# COMPACT_ATOMS: atom_id res chain seq x y z
N MET A 1 -24.28 -14.88 -5.61
CA MET A 1 -23.65 -16.09 -6.19
C MET A 1 -22.19 -16.15 -5.74
N LYS A 2 -21.82 -17.02 -4.79
CA LYS A 2 -20.43 -17.15 -4.32
C LYS A 2 -19.64 -17.98 -5.35
N SER A 3 -18.64 -17.40 -6.00
CA SER A 3 -17.74 -18.14 -6.90
C SER A 3 -16.85 -19.08 -6.08
N ARG A 4 -16.69 -20.33 -6.54
CA ARG A 4 -15.74 -21.27 -5.93
C ARG A 4 -14.33 -20.98 -6.49
N PRO A 5 -13.29 -20.93 -5.65
CA PRO A 5 -11.92 -20.71 -6.14
C PRO A 5 -11.45 -21.93 -6.95
N ALA A 6 -10.98 -21.71 -8.17
CA ALA A 6 -10.49 -22.78 -9.03
C ALA A 6 -9.10 -23.30 -8.58
N LYS A 7 -8.18 -22.41 -8.22
CA LYS A 7 -6.81 -22.74 -7.78
C LYS A 7 -6.28 -21.70 -6.80
N ARG A 8 -5.51 -22.16 -5.80
CA ARG A 8 -4.73 -21.32 -4.88
C ARG A 8 -3.24 -21.62 -5.08
N TYR A 9 -2.41 -20.59 -5.11
CA TYR A 9 -0.96 -20.72 -5.26
C TYR A 9 -0.24 -19.67 -4.39
N ARG A 10 1.06 -19.86 -4.17
CA ARG A 10 1.94 -18.97 -3.41
C ARG A 10 3.26 -18.82 -4.18
N ILE A 11 3.82 -17.62 -4.15
CA ILE A 11 5.17 -17.31 -4.62
C ILE A 11 5.93 -16.56 -3.52
N THR A 12 7.25 -16.66 -3.54
CA THR A 12 8.15 -15.95 -2.60
C THR A 12 9.24 -15.17 -3.32
N GLU A 13 9.56 -15.53 -4.56
CA GLU A 13 10.59 -14.90 -5.39
C GLU A 13 9.95 -14.20 -6.60
N GLY A 14 10.64 -13.20 -7.15
CA GLY A 14 10.18 -12.47 -8.34
C GLY A 14 8.89 -11.67 -8.12
N VAL A 15 8.58 -11.30 -6.87
CA VAL A 15 7.39 -10.49 -6.55
C VAL A 15 7.61 -9.05 -6.97
N ASN A 16 6.76 -8.54 -7.85
CA ASN A 16 6.74 -7.14 -8.25
C ASN A 16 5.92 -6.33 -7.25
N LEU A 17 6.60 -5.48 -6.48
CA LEU A 17 5.96 -4.59 -5.52
C LEU A 17 5.36 -3.37 -6.25
N PRO A 18 4.04 -3.13 -6.14
CA PRO A 18 3.40 -2.03 -6.85
C PRO A 18 3.76 -0.65 -6.29
N PHE A 19 4.28 -0.58 -5.07
CA PHE A 19 4.65 0.68 -4.43
C PHE A 19 6.05 0.62 -3.85
N ARG A 20 6.82 1.69 -4.04
CA ARG A 20 8.04 1.94 -3.27
C ARG A 20 7.74 3.03 -2.26
N VAL A 21 7.92 2.73 -0.98
CA VAL A 21 7.65 3.66 0.13
C VAL A 21 8.98 4.01 0.79
N LEU A 22 9.23 5.31 0.93
CA LEU A 22 10.45 5.88 1.46
C LEU A 22 10.08 6.81 2.62
N PRO A 23 10.01 6.30 3.85
CA PRO A 23 9.75 7.10 5.02
C PRO A 23 11.00 7.87 5.48
N THR A 24 10.81 9.02 6.08
CA THR A 24 11.85 9.86 6.66
C THR A 24 11.28 10.48 7.92
N ILE A 25 11.87 10.17 9.08
CA ILE A 25 11.45 10.67 10.37
C ILE A 25 12.56 11.55 10.93
N LYS A 26 12.23 12.79 11.25
CA LYS A 26 13.15 13.75 11.86
C LYS A 26 12.63 14.18 13.21
N GLU A 27 13.48 14.11 14.22
CA GLU A 27 13.16 14.61 15.56
C GLU A 27 13.65 16.06 15.68
N LEU A 28 12.73 16.98 15.91
CA LEU A 28 12.99 18.41 16.04
C LEU A 28 12.96 18.77 17.53
N GLY A 29 14.11 18.57 18.19
CA GLY A 29 14.24 18.77 19.63
C GLY A 29 13.56 17.66 20.45
N ARG A 30 12.86 18.05 21.52
CA ARG A 30 12.20 17.10 22.45
C ARG A 30 10.69 16.99 22.26
N THR A 31 10.07 17.98 21.63
CA THR A 31 8.61 18.14 21.61
C THR A 31 8.02 18.08 20.21
N ARG A 32 8.85 17.96 19.15
CA ARG A 32 8.36 17.91 17.77
C ARG A 32 9.03 16.82 16.97
N MET A 33 8.26 16.22 16.09
CA MET A 33 8.72 15.21 15.15
C MET A 33 8.05 15.46 13.79
N GLU A 34 8.85 15.41 12.73
CA GLU A 34 8.40 15.53 11.37
C GLU A 34 8.49 14.15 10.69
N VAL A 35 7.38 13.69 10.11
CA VAL A 35 7.30 12.44 9.37
C VAL A 35 6.97 12.74 7.92
N ASN A 36 7.87 12.40 7.01
CA ASN A 36 7.67 12.50 5.58
C ASN A 36 7.67 11.09 4.97
N VAL A 37 6.59 10.71 4.29
CA VAL A 37 6.47 9.42 3.61
C VAL A 37 6.31 9.66 2.13
N LYS A 38 7.36 9.37 1.36
CA LYS A 38 7.31 9.41 -0.10
C LYS A 38 6.84 8.06 -0.63
N VAL A 39 5.78 8.06 -1.42
CA VAL A 39 5.20 6.87 -2.05
C VAL A 39 5.34 7.00 -3.57
N LYS A 40 5.88 5.96 -4.21
CA LYS A 40 6.06 5.86 -5.66
C LYS A 40 5.28 4.68 -6.21
N GLY A 41 4.44 4.89 -7.22
CA GLY A 41 3.74 3.83 -7.94
C GLY A 41 4.67 3.17 -8.97
N VAL A 42 5.04 1.91 -8.75
CA VAL A 42 5.97 1.14 -9.60
C VAL A 42 5.20 0.18 -10.52
N PHE A 43 4.16 0.70 -11.16
CA PHE A 43 3.35 -0.01 -12.15
C PHE A 43 3.10 0.90 -13.35
N GLY A 44 2.66 0.34 -14.48
CA GLY A 44 2.53 1.09 -15.73
C GLY A 44 1.66 2.35 -15.62
N ALA A 45 2.06 3.42 -16.31
CA ALA A 45 1.44 4.76 -16.20
C ALA A 45 -0.06 4.82 -16.54
N LYS A 46 -0.55 3.88 -17.37
CA LYS A 46 -1.98 3.78 -17.72
C LYS A 46 -2.83 3.11 -16.62
N MET A 47 -2.20 2.48 -15.64
CA MET A 47 -2.87 1.87 -14.49
C MET A 47 -2.95 2.85 -13.32
N PHE A 48 -3.80 2.51 -12.35
CA PHE A 48 -3.97 3.29 -11.13
C PHE A 48 -4.24 2.35 -9.95
N ALA A 49 -3.85 2.76 -8.76
CA ALA A 49 -4.28 2.13 -7.53
C ALA A 49 -5.49 2.87 -6.94
N LEU A 50 -6.31 2.12 -6.19
CA LEU A 50 -7.48 2.58 -5.48
C LEU A 50 -7.35 2.26 -3.99
N GLY A 51 -8.04 3.05 -3.17
CA GLY A 51 -8.08 2.83 -1.71
C GLY A 51 -6.70 2.85 -1.10
N VAL A 52 -5.84 3.79 -1.53
CA VAL A 52 -4.47 3.89 -1.06
C VAL A 52 -4.46 4.56 0.30
N VAL A 53 -4.19 3.80 1.35
CA VAL A 53 -4.12 4.28 2.74
C VAL A 53 -2.72 4.01 3.26
N VAL A 54 -2.09 5.04 3.83
CA VAL A 54 -0.80 4.94 4.51
C VAL A 54 -1.03 5.18 5.99
N LYS A 55 -0.79 4.15 6.81
CA LYS A 55 -0.95 4.20 8.26
C LYS A 55 0.41 4.47 8.89
N ILE A 56 0.58 5.70 9.38
CA ILE A 56 1.78 6.12 10.10
C ILE A 56 1.56 5.86 11.60
N PRO A 57 2.36 5.01 12.25
CA PRO A 57 2.30 4.86 13.69
C PRO A 57 2.83 6.13 14.36
N VAL A 58 2.17 6.57 15.43
CA VAL A 58 2.57 7.74 16.22
C VAL A 58 3.03 7.32 17.62
N PRO A 59 3.95 8.05 18.27
CA PRO A 59 4.40 7.76 19.63
C PRO A 59 3.23 7.84 20.63
N LYS A 60 3.32 7.09 21.73
CA LYS A 60 2.29 7.15 22.80
C LYS A 60 2.21 8.53 23.45
N GLN A 61 3.31 9.28 23.47
CA GLN A 61 3.40 10.61 24.06
C GLN A 61 2.98 11.73 23.09
N THR A 62 2.12 11.43 22.12
CA THR A 62 1.66 12.42 21.15
C THR A 62 0.61 13.34 21.79
N ALA A 63 0.88 14.64 21.79
CA ALA A 63 -0.05 15.67 22.20
C ALA A 63 -0.99 16.07 21.06
N LYS A 64 -0.44 16.20 19.85
CA LYS A 64 -1.18 16.65 18.67
C LYS A 64 -0.56 16.09 17.40
N THR A 65 -1.39 15.77 16.42
CA THR A 65 -0.96 15.36 15.08
C THR A 65 -1.53 16.31 14.05
N ASN A 66 -0.66 16.92 13.24
CA ASN A 66 -1.05 17.61 12.03
C ASN A 66 -0.83 16.65 10.85
N LEU A 67 -1.87 15.85 10.55
CA LEU A 67 -1.86 14.86 9.48
C LEU A 67 -2.66 15.38 8.28
N PRO A 68 -2.24 15.08 7.04
CA PRO A 68 -3.08 15.30 5.86
C PRO A 68 -4.36 14.47 5.98
N SER A 69 -5.46 14.95 5.38
CA SER A 69 -6.77 14.33 5.53
C SER A 69 -6.77 12.85 5.10
N ASP A 70 -7.68 12.07 5.71
CA ASP A 70 -7.84 10.62 5.56
C ASP A 70 -8.10 10.16 4.09
N ASN A 71 -8.36 11.11 3.18
CA ASN A 71 -8.57 10.90 1.75
C ASN A 71 -7.43 11.44 0.89
N TRP A 72 -6.18 11.37 1.38
CA TRP A 72 -5.03 11.98 0.72
C TRP A 72 -4.91 11.63 -0.77
N ILE A 73 -5.24 10.39 -1.17
CA ILE A 73 -5.26 9.96 -2.59
C ILE A 73 -6.38 8.95 -2.87
N ARG A 74 -7.47 9.38 -3.53
CA ARG A 74 -8.55 8.49 -3.99
C ARG A 74 -8.10 7.53 -5.10
N LYS A 75 -7.24 8.02 -6.00
CA LYS A 75 -6.73 7.29 -7.17
C LYS A 75 -5.26 7.65 -7.38
N PHE A 76 -4.38 6.67 -7.25
CA PHE A 76 -2.92 6.86 -7.36
C PHE A 76 -2.43 6.40 -8.74
N PRO A 77 -1.98 7.29 -9.64
CA PRO A 77 -1.49 6.90 -10.97
C PRO A 77 -0.20 6.08 -10.93
N GLY A 78 0.02 5.23 -11.93
CA GLY A 78 1.30 4.52 -12.08
C GLY A 78 2.42 5.47 -12.48
N GLN A 79 3.67 5.11 -12.13
CA GLN A 79 4.87 5.90 -12.42
C GLN A 79 4.88 7.32 -11.82
N THR A 80 4.00 7.64 -10.88
CA THR A 80 4.00 8.92 -10.17
C THR A 80 4.51 8.78 -8.73
N GLU A 81 4.91 9.91 -8.16
CA GLU A 81 5.32 10.03 -6.76
C GLU A 81 4.38 10.97 -6.01
N SER A 82 4.13 10.70 -4.74
CA SER A 82 3.39 11.60 -3.85
C SER A 82 4.00 11.52 -2.46
N THR A 83 4.03 12.65 -1.77
CA THR A 83 4.63 12.75 -0.43
C THR A 83 3.56 13.12 0.57
N LEU A 84 3.48 12.34 1.65
CA LEU A 84 2.66 12.62 2.83
C LEU A 84 3.55 13.22 3.90
N SER A 85 3.27 14.45 4.32
CA SER A 85 4.01 15.16 5.36
C SER A 85 3.15 15.32 6.59
N ALA A 86 3.68 14.97 7.76
CA ALA A 86 2.98 15.04 9.03
C ALA A 86 3.88 15.66 10.09
N GLU A 87 3.31 16.55 10.91
CA GLU A 87 3.97 17.09 12.10
C GLU A 87 3.31 16.50 13.34
N ILE A 88 4.13 16.02 14.27
CA ILE A 88 3.69 15.38 15.50
C ILE A 88 4.29 16.17 16.66
N GLU A 89 3.41 16.71 17.50
CA GLU A 89 3.79 17.35 18.75
C GLU A 89 3.78 16.31 19.87
N LEU A 90 4.85 16.27 20.65
CA LEU A 90 5.05 15.36 21.77
C LEU A 90 4.87 16.11 23.09
N ILE A 91 4.30 15.41 24.07
CA ILE A 91 4.18 15.90 25.44
C ILE A 91 5.59 16.05 26.01
N SER A 92 5.88 17.22 26.60
CA SER A 92 7.13 17.44 27.32
C SER A 92 7.19 16.56 28.56
N THR A 93 8.12 15.61 28.62
CA THR A 93 8.39 14.81 29.82
C THR A 93 9.68 15.25 30.50
N MET A 94 9.62 15.41 31.83
CA MET A 94 10.75 15.78 32.70
C MET A 94 11.76 14.62 32.91
N GLY A 95 11.41 13.38 32.53
CA GLY A 95 12.24 12.19 32.68
C GLY A 95 13.13 11.86 31.47
N GLU A 96 13.94 10.81 31.58
CA GLU A 96 14.80 10.33 30.49
C GLU A 96 13.99 10.00 29.23
N LYS A 97 14.52 10.44 28.08
CA LYS A 97 13.89 10.21 26.76
C LYS A 97 14.02 8.73 26.40
N LYS A 98 13.00 7.93 26.70
CA LYS A 98 12.94 6.54 26.25
C LYS A 98 12.88 6.51 24.73
N SER A 99 13.82 5.82 24.09
CA SER A 99 13.85 5.67 22.63
C SER A 99 12.54 5.02 22.17
N TRP A 100 11.79 5.71 21.31
CA TRP A 100 10.55 5.18 20.77
C TRP A 100 10.85 4.03 19.81
N THR A 101 10.38 2.82 20.13
CA THR A 101 10.40 1.70 19.19
C THR A 101 9.37 1.97 18.10
N ARG A 102 9.86 2.35 16.92
CA ARG A 102 9.05 2.75 15.77
C ARG A 102 8.37 1.51 15.16
N PRO A 103 7.04 1.36 15.28
CA PRO A 103 6.34 0.30 14.56
C PRO A 103 6.48 0.53 13.04
N PRO A 104 6.33 -0.51 12.21
CA PRO A 104 6.36 -0.34 10.76
C PRO A 104 5.18 0.52 10.28
N ILE A 105 5.42 1.31 9.24
CA ILE A 105 4.37 1.97 8.46
C ILE A 105 3.64 0.89 7.65
N GLN A 106 2.31 0.93 7.68
CA GLN A 106 1.47 -0.01 6.95
C GLN A 106 0.82 0.67 5.75
N MET A 107 0.58 -0.11 4.69
CA MET A 107 -0.10 0.38 3.49
C MET A 107 -1.22 -0.55 3.06
N GLU A 108 -2.37 0.02 2.74
CA GLU A 108 -3.48 -0.67 2.08
C GLU A 108 -3.67 -0.09 0.68
N PHE A 109 -4.00 -0.95 -0.28
CA PHE A 109 -4.27 -0.55 -1.66
C PHE A 109 -4.89 -1.69 -2.46
N GLN A 110 -5.46 -1.33 -3.61
CA GLN A 110 -5.83 -2.24 -4.68
C GLN A 110 -5.31 -1.72 -6.02
N VAL A 111 -4.61 -2.55 -6.79
CA VAL A 111 -4.15 -2.24 -8.15
C VAL A 111 -4.83 -3.17 -9.16
N PRO A 112 -5.88 -2.71 -9.87
CA PRO A 112 -6.48 -3.45 -10.97
C PRO A 112 -5.50 -3.60 -12.13
N MET A 113 -5.66 -4.66 -12.92
CA MET A 113 -4.86 -4.98 -14.11
C MET A 113 -3.36 -5.21 -13.87
N PHE A 114 -2.90 -5.11 -12.62
CA PHE A 114 -1.53 -5.40 -12.21
C PHE A 114 -1.45 -6.77 -11.53
N THR A 115 -0.37 -7.50 -11.81
CA THR A 115 -0.08 -8.81 -11.24
C THR A 115 1.25 -8.78 -10.49
N ALA A 116 1.18 -8.67 -9.17
CA ALA A 116 2.39 -8.70 -8.33
C ALA A 116 3.21 -10.00 -8.52
N SER A 117 2.54 -11.11 -8.84
CA SER A 117 3.20 -12.39 -9.10
C SER A 117 3.75 -12.57 -10.51
N GLY A 118 3.46 -11.65 -11.43
CA GLY A 118 3.72 -11.84 -12.86
C GLY A 118 2.84 -12.92 -13.53
N LEU A 119 1.96 -13.60 -12.79
CA LEU A 119 1.09 -14.63 -13.36
C LEU A 119 0.13 -14.00 -14.37
N ARG A 120 0.09 -14.56 -15.58
CA ARG A 120 -0.80 -14.13 -16.66
C ARG A 120 -1.48 -15.36 -17.27
N VAL A 121 -2.81 -15.32 -17.35
CA VAL A 121 -3.62 -16.29 -18.09
C VAL A 121 -3.30 -16.09 -19.58
N ARG A 122 -2.84 -17.16 -20.23
CA ARG A 122 -2.53 -17.16 -21.68
C ARG A 122 -3.73 -17.60 -22.52
N PHE A 123 -4.41 -18.63 -22.05
CA PHE A 123 -5.58 -19.22 -22.71
C PHE A 123 -6.55 -19.73 -21.66
N LEU A 124 -7.83 -19.53 -21.91
CA LEU A 124 -8.92 -20.28 -21.30
C LEU A 124 -9.51 -21.11 -22.44
N LYS A 125 -9.72 -22.41 -22.20
CA LYS A 125 -10.29 -23.30 -23.21
C LYS A 125 -11.55 -23.90 -22.65
N VAL A 126 -12.68 -23.45 -23.18
CA VAL A 126 -14.00 -23.99 -22.86
C VAL A 126 -14.44 -24.91 -23.98
N TRP A 127 -14.80 -26.14 -23.62
CA TRP A 127 -15.37 -27.12 -24.55
C TRP A 127 -16.83 -27.31 -24.21
N GLU A 128 -17.72 -26.88 -25.11
CA GLU A 128 -19.16 -27.03 -24.94
C GLU A 128 -19.76 -27.85 -26.09
N LYS A 129 -20.54 -28.86 -25.73
CA LYS A 129 -21.12 -29.82 -26.69
C LYS A 129 -22.31 -29.27 -27.47
N SER A 130 -22.92 -28.18 -27.00
CA SER A 130 -24.12 -27.56 -27.58
C SER A 130 -23.82 -26.60 -28.75
N GLY A 131 -22.53 -26.28 -28.99
CA GLY A 131 -22.13 -25.27 -29.98
C GLY A 131 -22.33 -23.82 -29.56
N TYR A 132 -22.68 -23.56 -28.29
CA TYR A 132 -22.81 -22.18 -27.78
C TYR A 132 -21.44 -21.50 -27.64
N ASN A 133 -21.42 -20.19 -27.96
CA ASN A 133 -20.23 -19.36 -27.86
C ASN A 133 -20.18 -18.67 -26.51
N THR A 134 -19.22 -19.05 -25.67
CA THR A 134 -19.03 -18.46 -24.34
C THR A 134 -18.18 -17.20 -24.39
N VAL A 135 -18.60 -16.14 -23.69
CA VAL A 135 -17.78 -14.93 -23.49
C VAL A 135 -16.81 -15.15 -22.33
N GLU A 136 -15.52 -15.06 -22.62
CA GLU A 136 -14.44 -15.23 -21.64
C GLU A 136 -13.88 -13.87 -21.21
N TRP A 137 -13.83 -13.59 -19.91
CA TRP A 137 -13.20 -12.38 -19.37
C TRP A 137 -12.23 -12.73 -18.26
N VAL A 138 -11.11 -12.00 -18.20
CA VAL A 138 -10.10 -12.12 -17.15
C VAL A 138 -9.87 -10.75 -16.53
N ARG A 139 -9.90 -10.70 -15.21
CA ARG A 139 -9.55 -9.50 -14.44
C ARG A 139 -8.46 -9.82 -13.45
N TYR A 140 -7.37 -9.04 -13.51
CA TYR A 140 -6.33 -9.07 -12.49
C TYR A 140 -6.60 -8.01 -11.43
N ILE A 141 -6.42 -8.38 -10.17
CA ILE A 141 -6.51 -7.46 -9.04
C ILE A 141 -5.42 -7.87 -8.05
N THR A 142 -4.49 -6.95 -7.79
CA THR A 142 -3.55 -7.06 -6.68
C THR A 142 -4.11 -6.27 -5.51
N LYS A 143 -4.19 -6.87 -4.32
CA LYS A 143 -4.57 -6.21 -3.06
C LYS A 143 -3.42 -6.32 -2.08
N ALA A 144 -3.27 -5.30 -1.23
CA ALA A 144 -2.35 -5.39 -0.11
C ALA A 144 -2.77 -6.53 0.85
N GLY A 145 -1.78 -7.31 1.29
CA GLY A 145 -1.88 -8.19 2.45
C GLY A 145 -1.29 -7.48 3.66
N SER A 146 -0.30 -8.09 4.32
CA SER A 146 0.62 -7.35 5.21
C SER A 146 1.66 -6.64 4.33
N TYR A 147 1.53 -5.32 4.21
CA TYR A 147 2.46 -4.45 3.49
C TYR A 147 3.09 -3.47 4.49
N GLU A 148 4.25 -3.85 5.01
CA GLU A 148 4.90 -3.19 6.15
C GLU A 148 6.27 -2.65 5.76
N ILE A 149 6.55 -1.41 6.17
CA ILE A 149 7.80 -0.72 5.89
C ILE A 149 8.41 -0.26 7.21
N ARG A 150 9.64 -0.72 7.49
CA ARG A 150 10.39 -0.30 8.68
C ARG A 150 11.19 0.97 8.39
N CYS A 151 11.35 1.80 9.41
CA CYS A 151 11.98 3.12 9.38
C CYS A 151 12.81 3.37 10.64
#